data_AF-W9CDA1-F1
#
_entry.id   AF-W9CDA1-F1
#
_cell.length_a   1.000
_cell.length_b   1.000
_cell.length_c   1.000
_cell.angle_alpha   90.00
_cell.angle_beta   90.00
_cell.angle_gamma   90.00
#
_symmetry.space_group_name_H-M   'P 1'
#
loop_
_entity.id
_entity.type
_entity.pdbx_description
1 polymer ?
#
loop_
_entity_poly.entity_id
_entity_poly.type
_entity_poly.pdbx_seq_one_letter_code
_entity_poly.pdbx_strand_id
1 'polypeptide(L)'
;MDAGKSTIPDDAMVYVKGSLKLVKELKGMDLISAVSTGRVTRGPNKTIIPRGSYYTEKDLIPGDTDPEDTVILYQYGNRSIKRLPDGLVLKSGPSIRLAEAAAMDLAAKHGLPVPKSHGVCEPDQENGRRLGWIKMDFVEGTALEDVWADLNKQEKLDICHQLRDILIKMRTIEPPTQGTINSCDNSSIKDGRNISDYQGGPFKNETEFNEFILDFGARPPVALEQAIRNRMPTGHRTVLTHCDLSPRNIMVRDGKITGLIDWEDGGFFPEYWEYVKFFEAFTKHRDWKDYSDEIMPQKYDDELLFFQVLLRWQRS
;
A
#
# COMPACT_ATOMS: atom_id res chain seq x y z
N MET A 1 -19.59 -24.39 -29.71
CA MET A 1 -19.33 -24.92 -28.36
C MET A 1 -19.97 -23.94 -27.38
N ASP A 2 -21.06 -24.35 -26.74
CA ASP A 2 -21.77 -23.53 -25.75
C ASP A 2 -20.87 -23.27 -24.54
N ALA A 3 -20.48 -22.02 -24.32
CA ALA A 3 -19.89 -21.61 -23.05
C ALA A 3 -21.00 -21.69 -21.98
N GLY A 4 -20.90 -22.71 -21.12
CA GLY A 4 -21.91 -23.09 -20.14
C GLY A 4 -22.37 -21.92 -19.26
N LYS A 5 -23.62 -21.49 -19.47
CA LYS A 5 -24.36 -20.61 -18.58
C LYS A 5 -24.84 -21.44 -17.38
N SER A 6 -24.17 -21.36 -16.22
CA SER A 6 -24.67 -21.98 -14.98
C SER A 6 -25.32 -20.94 -14.06
N THR A 7 -26.41 -21.31 -13.41
CA THR A 7 -27.00 -20.58 -12.29
C THR A 7 -26.03 -20.51 -11.12
N ILE A 8 -26.05 -19.43 -10.35
CA ILE A 8 -25.24 -19.29 -9.13
C ILE A 8 -25.75 -20.29 -8.07
N PRO A 9 -24.88 -21.04 -7.38
CA PRO A 9 -25.28 -21.88 -6.25
C PRO A 9 -25.89 -21.07 -5.10
N ASP A 10 -26.89 -21.62 -4.39
CA ASP A 10 -27.54 -20.93 -3.25
C ASP A 10 -26.58 -20.72 -2.05
N ASP A 11 -25.54 -21.54 -1.96
CA ASP A 11 -24.45 -21.47 -0.98
C ASP A 11 -23.29 -20.57 -1.41
N ALA A 12 -23.37 -19.95 -2.58
CA ALA A 12 -22.40 -18.94 -3.00
C ALA A 12 -22.55 -17.65 -2.19
N MET A 13 -21.46 -16.91 -2.07
CA MET A 13 -21.37 -15.61 -1.44
C MET A 13 -21.02 -14.55 -2.48
N VAL A 14 -21.65 -13.38 -2.39
CA VAL A 14 -21.38 -12.23 -3.27
C VAL A 14 -21.16 -10.96 -2.44
N TYR A 15 -20.29 -10.07 -2.90
CA TYR A 15 -20.12 -8.76 -2.28
C TYR A 15 -21.36 -7.89 -2.55
N VAL A 16 -22.04 -7.45 -1.48
CA VAL A 16 -23.16 -6.50 -1.54
C VAL A 16 -22.91 -5.40 -0.52
N LYS A 17 -22.79 -4.15 -1.00
CA LYS A 17 -22.57 -2.97 -0.14
C LYS A 17 -21.38 -3.10 0.82
N GLY A 18 -20.27 -3.69 0.38
CA GLY A 18 -19.04 -3.81 1.17
C GLY A 18 -19.00 -5.00 2.15
N SER A 19 -20.02 -5.85 2.16
CA SER A 19 -20.01 -7.10 2.93
C SER A 19 -20.29 -8.29 2.04
N LEU A 20 -19.65 -9.42 2.33
CA LEU A 20 -20.00 -10.70 1.71
C LEU A 20 -21.38 -11.13 2.22
N LYS A 21 -22.28 -11.51 1.30
CA LYS A 21 -23.64 -11.96 1.61
C LYS A 21 -23.94 -13.26 0.90
N LEU A 22 -24.65 -14.15 1.58
CA LEU A 22 -25.00 -15.45 1.03
C LEU A 22 -26.14 -15.29 0.02
N VAL A 23 -26.02 -15.92 -1.14
CA VAL A 23 -26.98 -15.74 -2.24
C VAL A 23 -28.40 -16.11 -1.79
N LYS A 24 -28.56 -17.13 -0.94
CA LYS A 24 -29.86 -17.50 -0.34
C LYS A 24 -30.50 -16.39 0.53
N GLU A 25 -29.71 -15.46 1.05
CA GLU A 25 -30.15 -14.34 1.89
C GLU A 25 -30.58 -13.11 1.06
N LEU A 26 -30.25 -13.08 -0.23
CA LEU A 26 -30.46 -11.95 -1.14
C LEU A 26 -31.74 -12.06 -1.99
N LYS A 27 -32.74 -12.82 -1.51
CA LYS A 27 -33.99 -13.08 -2.25
C LYS A 27 -34.66 -11.78 -2.74
N GLY A 28 -34.79 -11.63 -4.06
CA GLY A 28 -35.50 -10.50 -4.70
C GLY A 28 -34.61 -9.33 -5.18
N MET A 29 -33.28 -9.47 -5.15
CA MET A 29 -32.32 -8.47 -5.67
C MET A 29 -31.72 -8.89 -7.02
N ASP A 30 -31.44 -7.93 -7.92
CA ASP A 30 -30.72 -8.19 -9.17
C ASP A 30 -29.21 -8.28 -8.93
N LEU A 31 -28.68 -9.51 -8.98
CA LEU A 31 -27.28 -9.83 -8.67
C LEU A 31 -26.30 -9.42 -9.79
N ILE A 32 -26.77 -9.00 -10.99
CA ILE A 32 -25.88 -8.57 -12.11
C ILE A 32 -25.06 -7.34 -11.71
N SER A 33 -25.66 -6.43 -10.94
CA SER A 33 -25.07 -5.15 -10.54
C SER A 33 -24.25 -5.21 -9.24
N ALA A 34 -24.52 -6.21 -8.40
CA ALA A 34 -23.88 -6.38 -7.09
C ALA A 34 -22.41 -6.77 -7.22
N VAL A 35 -22.07 -7.60 -8.21
CA VAL A 35 -20.69 -7.96 -8.49
C VAL A 35 -19.98 -6.75 -9.13
N SER A 36 -19.00 -6.21 -8.41
CA SER A 36 -18.06 -5.13 -8.78
C SER A 36 -18.47 -3.66 -8.62
N THR A 37 -19.75 -3.28 -8.50
CA THR A 37 -20.13 -1.82 -8.53
C THR A 37 -20.83 -1.27 -7.29
N GLY A 38 -21.20 -2.09 -6.31
CA GLY A 38 -21.79 -1.61 -5.05
C GLY A 38 -23.16 -0.92 -5.17
N ARG A 39 -23.82 -0.97 -6.33
CA ARG A 39 -25.20 -0.45 -6.53
C ARG A 39 -26.16 -1.62 -6.73
N VAL A 40 -27.29 -1.63 -6.00
CA VAL A 40 -28.35 -2.62 -6.14
C VAL A 40 -29.57 -1.98 -6.81
N THR A 41 -30.08 -2.59 -7.88
CA THR A 41 -31.41 -2.30 -8.45
C THR A 41 -32.38 -3.44 -8.13
N ARG A 42 -33.66 -3.12 -7.86
CA ARG A 42 -34.72 -4.12 -7.64
C ARG A 42 -35.26 -4.61 -8.99
N GLY A 43 -35.26 -5.92 -9.24
CA GLY A 43 -35.81 -6.51 -10.47
C GLY A 43 -36.10 -8.02 -10.36
N PRO A 44 -37.04 -8.58 -11.15
CA PRO A 44 -37.58 -9.92 -10.96
C PRO A 44 -36.91 -11.04 -11.79
N ASN A 45 -35.72 -10.84 -12.36
CA ASN A 45 -35.13 -11.81 -13.29
C ASN A 45 -34.06 -12.72 -12.65
N LYS A 46 -34.04 -13.99 -13.07
CA LYS A 46 -32.96 -14.93 -12.76
C LYS A 46 -31.67 -14.49 -13.46
N THR A 47 -30.67 -14.16 -12.65
CA THR A 47 -29.37 -13.70 -13.11
C THR A 47 -28.43 -14.88 -13.40
N ILE A 48 -27.75 -14.83 -14.55
CA ILE A 48 -26.63 -15.71 -14.90
C ILE A 48 -25.36 -14.88 -14.76
N ILE A 49 -24.48 -15.25 -13.84
CA ILE A 49 -23.18 -14.59 -13.66
C ILE A 49 -22.08 -15.52 -14.19
N PRO A 50 -21.06 -15.00 -14.90
CA PRO A 50 -19.90 -15.80 -15.33
C PRO A 50 -19.31 -16.62 -14.18
N ARG A 51 -18.84 -17.83 -14.51
CA ARG A 51 -18.14 -18.72 -13.58
C ARG A 51 -16.88 -18.01 -13.06
N GLY A 52 -16.78 -17.78 -11.75
CA GLY A 52 -15.64 -17.07 -11.11
C GLY A 52 -15.95 -15.68 -10.55
N SER A 53 -17.19 -15.20 -10.67
CA SER A 53 -17.62 -13.88 -10.16
C SER A 53 -18.31 -13.91 -8.79
N TYR A 54 -18.27 -15.05 -8.09
CA TYR A 54 -18.86 -15.26 -6.76
C TYR A 54 -17.92 -16.18 -5.95
N TYR A 55 -17.96 -16.05 -4.62
CA TYR A 55 -17.12 -16.77 -3.66
C TYR A 55 -17.89 -17.95 -3.06
N THR A 56 -17.19 -18.93 -2.51
CA THR A 56 -17.75 -20.03 -1.70
C THR A 56 -17.17 -19.98 -0.29
N GLU A 57 -17.74 -20.73 0.66
CA GLU A 57 -17.26 -20.76 2.06
C GLU A 57 -15.76 -21.13 2.19
N LYS A 58 -15.23 -21.87 1.21
CA LYS A 58 -13.81 -22.27 1.15
C LYS A 58 -12.89 -21.18 0.59
N ASP A 59 -13.47 -20.19 -0.10
CA ASP A 59 -12.75 -19.02 -0.61
C ASP A 59 -12.66 -17.91 0.46
N LEU A 60 -13.28 -18.11 1.63
CA LEU A 60 -13.40 -17.13 2.69
C LEU A 60 -12.13 -16.97 3.52
N ILE A 61 -11.83 -15.73 3.86
CA ILE A 61 -10.86 -15.32 4.88
C ILE A 61 -11.49 -15.51 6.28
N PRO A 62 -10.70 -15.83 7.32
CA PRO A 62 -11.18 -15.70 8.71
C PRO A 62 -11.78 -14.31 8.97
N GLY A 63 -13.10 -14.25 9.17
CA GLY A 63 -13.83 -12.99 9.37
C GLY A 63 -14.67 -12.50 8.17
N ASP A 64 -14.79 -13.24 7.07
CA ASP A 64 -15.60 -12.81 5.91
C ASP A 64 -17.13 -12.81 6.16
N THR A 65 -17.60 -13.52 7.18
CA THR A 65 -18.83 -13.11 7.88
C THR A 65 -18.40 -12.15 8.96
N ASP A 66 -18.35 -10.86 8.62
CA ASP A 66 -18.00 -9.80 9.57
C ASP A 66 -18.80 -10.01 10.86
N PRO A 67 -18.15 -10.32 12.00
CA PRO A 67 -18.84 -10.34 13.28
C PRO A 67 -19.63 -9.02 13.46
N GLU A 68 -20.77 -9.06 14.14
CA GLU A 68 -21.67 -7.89 14.29
C GLU A 68 -20.94 -6.62 14.78
N ASP A 69 -19.86 -6.79 15.55
CA ASP A 69 -19.08 -5.68 16.13
C ASP A 69 -17.87 -5.25 15.30
N THR A 70 -17.77 -5.67 14.03
CA THR A 70 -16.67 -5.26 13.14
C THR A 70 -16.85 -3.84 12.65
N VAL A 71 -15.83 -3.00 12.86
CA VAL A 71 -15.83 -1.59 12.41
C VAL A 71 -15.02 -1.48 11.13
N ILE A 72 -15.64 -1.00 10.05
CA ILE A 72 -14.94 -0.70 8.80
C ILE A 72 -14.20 0.63 8.97
N LEU A 73 -12.87 0.59 8.93
CA LEU A 73 -12.02 1.78 9.02
C LEU A 73 -11.81 2.40 7.63
N TYR A 74 -11.67 1.56 6.60
CA TYR A 74 -11.50 2.00 5.22
C TYR A 74 -12.01 0.94 4.24
N GLN A 75 -12.61 1.36 3.14
CA GLN A 75 -13.05 0.48 2.05
C GLN A 75 -12.92 1.20 0.71
N TYR A 76 -12.21 0.58 -0.23
CA TYR A 76 -12.15 1.02 -1.62
C TYR A 76 -12.06 -0.17 -2.57
N GLY A 77 -13.07 -0.33 -3.44
CA GLY A 77 -13.20 -1.53 -4.27
C GLY A 77 -13.16 -2.81 -3.43
N ASN A 78 -12.28 -3.74 -3.80
CA ASN A 78 -12.08 -5.01 -3.08
C ASN A 78 -11.03 -4.93 -1.96
N ARG A 79 -10.49 -3.73 -1.65
CA ARG A 79 -9.57 -3.52 -0.53
C ARG A 79 -10.35 -3.01 0.68
N SER A 80 -10.18 -3.67 1.82
CA SER A 80 -10.82 -3.30 3.08
C SER A 80 -9.83 -3.26 4.24
N ILE A 81 -10.08 -2.37 5.18
CA ILE A 81 -9.40 -2.30 6.47
C ILE A 81 -10.49 -2.29 7.53
N LYS A 82 -10.51 -3.33 8.36
CA LYS A 82 -11.56 -3.54 9.37
C LYS A 82 -10.93 -3.74 10.74
N ARG A 83 -11.50 -3.13 11.77
CA ARG A 83 -11.21 -3.45 13.17
C ARG A 83 -12.15 -4.55 13.62
N LEU A 84 -11.58 -5.69 14.01
CA LEU A 84 -12.30 -6.87 14.47
C LEU A 84 -12.68 -6.73 15.96
N PRO A 85 -13.63 -7.55 16.46
CA PRO A 85 -14.06 -7.49 17.87
C PRO A 85 -12.96 -7.82 18.88
N ASP A 86 -11.92 -8.55 18.46
CA ASP A 86 -10.73 -8.83 19.28
C ASP A 86 -9.77 -7.63 19.39
N GLY A 87 -10.13 -6.50 18.76
CA GLY A 87 -9.37 -5.25 18.77
C GLY A 87 -8.30 -5.16 17.67
N LEU A 88 -8.05 -6.23 16.91
CA LEU A 88 -7.05 -6.26 15.85
C LEU A 88 -7.59 -5.69 14.53
N VAL A 89 -6.68 -5.32 13.63
CA VAL A 89 -7.01 -4.86 12.28
C VAL A 89 -6.80 -5.98 11.28
N LEU A 90 -7.78 -6.17 10.39
CA LEU A 90 -7.68 -7.02 9.21
C LEU A 90 -7.66 -6.13 7.97
N LYS A 91 -6.52 -6.12 7.27
CA LYS A 91 -6.37 -5.55 5.94
C LYS A 91 -6.56 -6.68 4.94
N SER A 92 -7.48 -6.55 4.00
CA SER A 92 -7.72 -7.58 2.97
C SER A 92 -7.89 -6.98 1.58
N GLY A 93 -7.54 -7.74 0.56
CA GLY A 93 -7.69 -7.33 -0.83
C GLY A 93 -6.98 -8.21 -1.84
N PRO A 94 -7.18 -7.94 -3.14
CA PRO A 94 -6.63 -8.76 -4.22
C PRO A 94 -5.13 -8.53 -4.46
N SER A 95 -4.58 -7.42 -3.96
CA SER A 95 -3.20 -6.99 -4.16
C SER A 95 -2.36 -7.02 -2.88
N ILE A 96 -2.80 -7.74 -1.85
CA ILE A 96 -2.04 -7.91 -0.60
C ILE A 96 -0.74 -8.67 -0.89
N ARG A 97 0.37 -8.16 -0.38
CA ARG A 97 1.72 -8.73 -0.54
C ARG A 97 2.28 -9.14 0.82
N LEU A 98 2.92 -10.30 0.90
CA LEU A 98 3.60 -10.73 2.14
C LEU A 98 4.75 -9.80 2.53
N ALA A 99 5.38 -9.18 1.52
CA ALA A 99 6.39 -8.14 1.68
C ALA A 99 6.00 -7.05 2.69
N GLU A 100 4.73 -6.65 2.74
CA GLU A 100 4.24 -5.63 3.68
C GLU A 100 4.40 -6.10 5.14
N ALA A 101 3.97 -7.32 5.44
CA ALA A 101 4.11 -7.89 6.78
C ALA A 101 5.58 -8.14 7.14
N ALA A 102 6.40 -8.60 6.19
CA ALA A 102 7.84 -8.76 6.40
C ALA A 102 8.52 -7.42 6.73
N ALA A 103 8.09 -6.32 6.09
CA ALA A 103 8.60 -4.98 6.39
C ALA A 103 8.19 -4.53 7.80
N MET A 104 6.93 -4.74 8.19
CA MET A 104 6.46 -4.44 9.55
C MET A 104 7.21 -5.27 10.61
N ASP A 105 7.39 -6.57 10.39
CA ASP A 105 8.10 -7.44 11.33
C ASP A 105 9.58 -7.03 11.49
N LEU A 106 10.24 -6.69 10.37
CA LEU A 106 11.61 -6.18 10.40
C LEU A 106 11.70 -4.84 11.15
N ALA A 107 10.78 -3.92 10.87
CA ALA A 107 10.73 -2.61 11.51
C ALA A 107 10.46 -2.73 13.03
N ALA A 108 9.50 -3.56 13.43
CA ALA A 108 9.18 -3.86 14.81
C ALA A 108 10.36 -4.49 15.56
N LYS A 109 11.09 -5.42 14.91
CA LYS A 109 12.31 -6.04 15.48
C LYS A 109 13.39 -5.00 15.82
N HIS A 110 13.46 -3.92 15.07
CA HIS A 110 14.38 -2.81 15.35
C HIS A 110 13.76 -1.75 16.28
N GLY A 111 12.53 -1.94 16.74
CA GLY A 111 11.84 -1.03 17.66
C GLY A 111 11.37 0.26 17.00
N LEU A 112 11.01 0.20 15.71
CA LEU A 112 10.26 1.28 15.05
C LEU A 112 8.79 1.21 15.47
N PRO A 113 8.07 2.34 15.55
CA PRO A 113 6.66 2.35 15.91
C PRO A 113 5.85 1.88 14.69
N VAL A 114 5.48 0.61 14.66
CA VAL A 114 4.71 -0.02 13.57
C VAL A 114 3.72 -1.02 14.18
N PRO A 115 2.58 -1.32 13.52
CA PRO A 115 1.70 -2.38 13.99
C PRO A 115 2.39 -3.73 13.87
N LYS A 116 2.24 -4.59 14.89
CA LYS A 116 2.76 -5.95 14.84
C LYS A 116 1.87 -6.81 13.95
N SER A 117 2.47 -7.59 13.05
CA SER A 117 1.77 -8.61 12.29
C SER A 117 1.45 -9.83 13.17
N HIS A 118 0.23 -10.36 13.05
CA HIS A 118 -0.25 -11.57 13.73
C HIS A 118 -0.57 -12.72 12.77
N GLY A 119 -0.58 -12.44 11.46
CA GLY A 119 -0.87 -13.45 10.45
C GLY A 119 -1.06 -12.82 9.08
N VAL A 120 -0.75 -13.61 8.05
CA VAL A 120 -0.78 -13.16 6.66
C VAL A 120 -1.27 -14.29 5.76
N CYS A 121 -1.87 -13.94 4.64
CA CYS A 121 -2.17 -14.88 3.57
C CYS A 121 -2.14 -14.16 2.23
N GLU A 122 -1.51 -14.79 1.24
CA GLU A 122 -1.54 -14.29 -0.13
C GLU A 122 -2.89 -14.56 -0.80
N PRO A 123 -3.27 -13.70 -1.75
CA PRO A 123 -4.39 -14.00 -2.62
C PRO A 123 -4.13 -15.28 -3.41
N ASP A 124 -5.17 -16.08 -3.65
CA ASP A 124 -5.08 -17.25 -4.53
C ASP A 124 -4.99 -16.79 -5.99
N GLN A 125 -3.80 -16.90 -6.57
CA GLN A 125 -3.49 -16.52 -7.95
C GLN A 125 -4.04 -17.53 -8.98
N GLU A 126 -4.18 -18.82 -8.63
CA GLU A 126 -4.58 -19.87 -9.60
C GLU A 126 -6.06 -19.77 -9.96
N ASN A 127 -6.91 -19.48 -8.99
CA ASN A 127 -8.35 -19.36 -9.21
C ASN A 127 -8.86 -17.92 -9.14
N GLY A 128 -8.07 -16.98 -8.61
CA GLY A 128 -8.44 -15.58 -8.39
C GLY A 128 -9.53 -15.39 -7.33
N ARG A 129 -9.81 -16.43 -6.54
CA ARG A 129 -11.01 -16.49 -5.68
C ARG A 129 -10.77 -16.12 -4.23
N ARG A 130 -9.58 -16.33 -3.67
CA ARG A 130 -9.31 -15.93 -2.28
C ARG A 130 -8.57 -14.60 -2.27
N LEU A 131 -9.10 -13.62 -1.55
CA LEU A 131 -8.39 -12.37 -1.29
C LEU A 131 -7.23 -12.63 -0.32
N GLY A 132 -6.14 -11.88 -0.48
CA GLY A 132 -5.07 -11.89 0.51
C GLY A 132 -5.46 -11.06 1.72
N TRP A 133 -4.77 -11.28 2.84
CA TRP A 133 -5.00 -10.51 4.06
C TRP A 133 -3.76 -10.43 4.95
N ILE A 134 -3.74 -9.39 5.78
CA ILE A 134 -2.79 -9.19 6.87
C ILE A 134 -3.60 -8.85 8.11
N LYS A 135 -3.38 -9.58 9.19
CA LYS A 135 -3.93 -9.31 10.52
C LYS A 135 -2.85 -8.66 11.37
N MET A 136 -3.13 -7.51 11.95
CA MET A 136 -2.12 -6.71 12.65
C MET A 136 -2.71 -5.93 13.83
N ASP A 137 -1.86 -5.37 14.69
CA ASP A 137 -2.30 -4.49 15.78
C ASP A 137 -3.07 -3.28 15.25
N PHE A 138 -4.08 -2.84 16.00
CA PHE A 138 -4.67 -1.53 15.79
C PHE A 138 -3.72 -0.46 16.35
N VAL A 139 -3.29 0.47 15.50
CA VAL A 139 -2.48 1.61 15.94
C VAL A 139 -3.41 2.67 16.51
N GLU A 140 -3.35 2.80 17.81
CA GLU A 140 -4.13 3.73 18.61
C GLU A 140 -3.74 5.20 18.30
N GLY A 141 -4.69 6.01 17.84
CA GLY A 141 -4.47 7.43 17.51
C GLY A 141 -5.38 7.93 16.39
N THR A 142 -5.04 9.09 15.84
CA THR A 142 -5.65 9.67 14.64
C THR A 142 -4.56 9.84 13.58
N ALA A 143 -4.91 9.71 12.30
CA ALA A 143 -3.95 9.98 11.23
C ALA A 143 -3.51 11.46 11.29
N LEU A 144 -2.22 11.71 11.10
CA LEU A 144 -1.65 13.06 11.11
C LEU A 144 -2.32 13.93 10.06
N GLU A 145 -2.71 13.36 8.92
CA GLU A 145 -3.48 14.05 7.88
C GLU A 145 -4.77 14.68 8.42
N ASP A 146 -5.46 14.07 9.37
CA ASP A 146 -6.76 14.59 9.82
C ASP A 146 -6.62 15.72 10.83
N VAL A 147 -5.47 15.83 11.52
CA VAL A 147 -5.23 16.83 12.58
C VAL A 147 -4.21 17.90 12.18
N TRP A 148 -3.46 17.71 11.08
CA TRP A 148 -2.35 18.60 10.69
C TRP A 148 -2.76 20.07 10.53
N ALA A 149 -3.96 20.35 10.05
CA ALA A 149 -4.45 21.71 9.86
C ALA A 149 -4.70 22.45 11.20
N ASP A 150 -4.99 21.71 12.27
CA ASP A 150 -5.31 22.25 13.58
C ASP A 150 -4.06 22.45 14.46
N LEU A 151 -2.94 21.81 14.10
CA LEU A 151 -1.69 21.94 14.81
C LEU A 151 -1.06 23.32 14.61
N ASN A 152 -0.58 23.89 15.71
CA ASN A 152 0.25 25.09 15.65
C ASN A 152 1.66 24.76 15.13
N LYS A 153 2.44 25.80 14.81
CA LYS A 153 3.79 25.64 14.24
C LYS A 153 4.72 24.81 15.12
N GLN A 154 4.68 24.99 16.44
CA GLN A 154 5.55 24.24 17.35
C GLN A 154 5.17 22.76 17.40
N GLU A 155 3.87 22.46 17.46
CA GLU A 155 3.38 21.08 17.44
C GLU A 155 3.75 20.35 16.13
N LYS A 156 3.66 21.05 14.99
CA LYS A 156 4.15 20.53 13.69
C LYS A 156 5.64 20.20 13.75
N LEU A 157 6.47 21.13 14.23
CA LEU A 157 7.91 20.92 14.38
C LEU A 157 8.22 19.74 15.30
N ASP A 158 7.55 19.62 16.44
CA ASP A 158 7.75 18.54 17.39
C ASP A 158 7.44 17.16 16.78
N ILE A 159 6.43 17.07 15.91
CA ILE A 159 6.10 15.84 15.17
C ILE A 159 7.13 15.58 14.06
N CYS A 160 7.55 16.63 13.33
CA CYS A 160 8.58 16.50 12.30
C CYS A 160 9.90 15.98 12.87
N HIS A 161 10.32 16.46 14.04
CA HIS A 161 11.55 15.99 14.70
C HIS A 161 11.43 14.54 15.19
N GLN A 162 10.27 14.15 15.72
CA GLN A 162 10.01 12.73 16.03
C GLN A 162 10.10 11.85 14.78
N LEU A 163 9.55 12.30 13.65
CA LEU A 163 9.61 11.56 12.39
C LEU A 163 11.05 11.47 11.87
N ARG A 164 11.83 12.54 12.00
CA ARG A 164 13.26 12.55 11.69
C ARG A 164 14.02 11.50 12.49
N ASP A 165 13.79 11.40 13.80
CA ASP A 165 14.45 10.40 14.64
C ASP A 165 14.10 8.97 14.20
N ILE A 166 12.84 8.73 13.82
CA ILE A 166 12.40 7.45 13.26
C ILE A 166 13.12 7.16 11.93
N LEU A 167 13.24 8.15 11.04
CA LEU A 167 13.93 8.01 9.76
C LEU A 167 15.44 7.75 9.92
N ILE A 168 16.09 8.43 10.86
CA ILE A 168 17.50 8.17 11.20
C ILE A 168 17.66 6.71 11.62
N LYS A 169 16.75 6.20 12.45
CA LYS A 169 16.75 4.81 12.91
C LYS A 169 16.44 3.82 11.78
N MET A 170 15.50 4.12 10.89
CA MET A 170 15.25 3.32 9.70
C MET A 170 16.51 3.19 8.84
N ARG A 171 17.26 4.28 8.67
CA ARG A 171 18.51 4.31 7.89
C ARG A 171 19.66 3.49 8.48
N THR A 172 19.56 3.01 9.72
CA THR A 172 20.55 2.07 10.28
C THR A 172 20.27 0.62 9.91
N ILE A 173 19.12 0.33 9.29
CA ILE A 173 18.68 -1.02 8.95
C ILE A 173 19.02 -1.26 7.47
N GLU A 174 20.08 -2.04 7.23
CA GLU A 174 20.58 -2.36 5.89
C GLU A 174 20.10 -3.75 5.44
N PRO A 175 20.02 -4.02 4.12
CA PRO A 175 19.69 -5.35 3.61
C PRO A 175 20.75 -6.38 4.04
N PRO A 176 20.38 -7.67 4.20
CA PRO A 176 21.33 -8.74 4.51
C PRO A 176 22.47 -8.85 3.48
N THR A 177 22.18 -8.55 2.22
CA THR A 177 23.18 -8.44 1.14
C THR A 177 23.37 -6.97 0.81
N GLN A 178 24.57 -6.45 1.06
CA GLN A 178 24.85 -5.03 0.87
C GLN A 178 24.62 -4.59 -0.58
N GLY A 179 23.90 -3.48 -0.75
CA GLY A 179 23.62 -2.86 -2.05
C GLY A 179 22.42 -3.45 -2.80
N THR A 180 21.79 -4.54 -2.33
CA THR A 180 20.61 -5.09 -3.01
C THR A 180 19.36 -4.25 -2.75
N ILE A 181 18.52 -4.07 -3.77
CA ILE A 181 17.28 -3.30 -3.68
C ILE A 181 16.11 -4.25 -3.92
N ASN A 182 15.32 -4.47 -2.87
CA ASN A 182 14.28 -5.51 -2.82
C ASN A 182 13.29 -5.27 -1.68
N SER A 183 12.15 -5.95 -1.74
CA SER A 183 11.22 -6.01 -0.59
C SER A 183 11.86 -6.73 0.60
N CYS A 184 11.33 -6.53 1.81
CA CYS A 184 11.90 -7.11 3.04
C CYS A 184 11.86 -8.65 3.11
N ASP A 185 11.07 -9.30 2.26
CA ASP A 185 11.01 -10.76 2.06
C ASP A 185 11.94 -11.26 0.92
N ASN A 186 12.81 -10.39 0.40
CA ASN A 186 13.67 -10.61 -0.77
C ASN A 186 12.91 -10.80 -2.10
N SER A 187 11.63 -10.45 -2.17
CA SER A 187 10.88 -10.40 -3.43
C SER A 187 11.12 -9.09 -4.19
N SER A 188 10.49 -8.97 -5.37
CA SER A 188 10.46 -7.73 -6.15
C SER A 188 9.96 -6.56 -5.30
N ILE A 189 10.42 -5.35 -5.56
CA ILE A 189 9.81 -4.15 -4.98
C ILE A 189 8.46 -3.87 -5.64
N LYS A 190 7.61 -3.10 -4.95
CA LYS A 190 6.51 -2.36 -5.56
C LYS A 190 6.90 -0.88 -5.54
N ASP A 191 6.70 -0.20 -6.67
CA ASP A 191 6.91 1.23 -6.82
C ASP A 191 5.63 1.84 -7.39
N GLY A 192 4.78 2.36 -6.50
CA GLY A 192 3.60 3.11 -6.87
C GLY A 192 3.99 4.44 -7.52
N ARG A 193 3.67 4.61 -8.80
CA ARG A 193 3.83 5.88 -9.53
C ARG A 193 2.46 6.40 -9.94
N ASN A 194 2.38 7.67 -10.30
CA ASN A 194 1.13 8.43 -10.46
C ASN A 194 -0.04 7.68 -11.15
N ILE A 195 0.23 6.93 -12.24
CA ILE A 195 -0.81 6.27 -13.05
C ILE A 195 -0.79 4.73 -12.93
N SER A 196 0.28 4.15 -12.38
CA SER A 196 0.44 2.68 -12.33
C SER A 196 1.37 2.25 -11.20
N ASP A 197 1.10 1.06 -10.68
CA ASP A 197 2.03 0.32 -9.84
C ASP A 197 3.03 -0.43 -10.73
N TYR A 198 4.32 -0.25 -10.47
CA TYR A 198 5.38 -1.00 -11.11
C TYR A 198 5.95 -2.02 -10.12
N GLN A 199 6.35 -3.18 -10.63
CA GLN A 199 7.05 -4.20 -9.85
C GLN A 199 8.32 -4.60 -10.58
N GLY A 200 9.41 -4.74 -9.83
CA GLY A 200 10.72 -5.05 -10.42
C GLY A 200 11.71 -5.57 -9.38
N GLY A 201 12.81 -6.12 -9.88
CA GLY A 201 13.86 -6.70 -9.05
C GLY A 201 13.50 -8.09 -8.54
N PRO A 202 14.19 -8.61 -7.50
CA PRO A 202 15.28 -7.97 -6.74
C PRO A 202 16.42 -7.45 -7.62
N PHE A 203 16.95 -6.27 -7.30
CA PHE A 203 18.09 -5.69 -8.01
C PHE A 203 19.37 -5.91 -7.20
N LYS A 204 20.47 -6.23 -7.88
CA LYS A 204 21.76 -6.50 -7.23
C LYS A 204 22.47 -5.24 -6.77
N ASN A 205 22.15 -4.11 -7.39
CA ASN A 205 22.76 -2.82 -7.13
C ASN A 205 21.88 -1.69 -7.67
N GLU A 206 22.25 -0.47 -7.31
CA GLU A 206 21.58 0.75 -7.75
C GLU A 206 21.59 0.94 -9.28
N THR A 207 22.60 0.44 -9.99
CA THR A 207 22.61 0.51 -11.46
C THR A 207 21.45 -0.28 -12.07
N GLU A 208 21.22 -1.52 -11.63
CA GLU A 208 20.08 -2.32 -12.11
C GLU A 208 18.73 -1.68 -11.72
N PHE A 209 18.64 -1.07 -10.54
CA PHE A 209 17.45 -0.34 -10.11
C PHE A 209 17.22 0.92 -10.95
N ASN A 210 18.28 1.65 -11.29
CA ASN A 210 18.26 2.81 -12.17
C ASN A 210 17.72 2.45 -13.57
N GLU A 211 18.08 1.28 -14.11
CA GLU A 211 17.48 0.76 -15.35
C GLU A 211 15.97 0.58 -15.23
N PHE A 212 15.51 0.01 -14.12
CA PHE A 212 14.08 -0.17 -13.86
C PHE A 212 13.33 1.16 -13.70
N ILE A 213 13.94 2.17 -13.06
CA ILE A 213 13.34 3.50 -12.98
C ILE A 213 13.19 4.12 -14.37
N LEU A 214 14.18 3.90 -15.25
CA LEU A 214 14.19 4.40 -16.62
C LEU A 214 13.25 3.64 -17.57
N ASP A 215 12.73 2.47 -17.19
CA ASP A 215 11.82 1.70 -18.02
C ASP A 215 10.40 2.30 -17.98
N PHE A 216 10.24 3.38 -18.74
CA PHE A 216 8.98 4.09 -18.89
C PHE A 216 8.09 3.43 -19.94
N GLY A 217 6.79 3.35 -19.65
CA GLY A 217 5.78 3.08 -20.69
C GLY A 217 5.79 4.13 -21.81
N ALA A 218 6.10 5.40 -21.48
CA ALA A 218 6.30 6.50 -22.42
C ALA A 218 7.75 7.01 -22.35
N ARG A 219 8.54 6.83 -23.42
CA ARG A 219 9.97 7.15 -23.41
C ARG A 219 10.25 8.61 -23.74
N PRO A 220 11.16 9.29 -23.02
CA PRO A 220 11.65 10.60 -23.41
C PRO A 220 12.45 10.51 -24.73
N PRO A 221 12.72 11.64 -25.42
CA PRO A 221 13.60 11.65 -26.58
C PRO A 221 14.98 11.06 -26.24
N VAL A 222 15.56 10.31 -27.17
CA VAL A 222 16.82 9.54 -26.99
C VAL A 222 17.94 10.38 -26.36
N ALA A 223 18.12 11.63 -26.80
CA ALA A 223 19.16 12.51 -26.26
C ALA A 223 18.95 12.83 -24.77
N LEU A 224 17.69 13.01 -24.34
CA LEU A 224 17.34 13.25 -22.94
C LEU A 224 17.48 11.96 -22.12
N GLU A 225 17.00 10.83 -22.64
CA GLU A 225 17.17 9.52 -22.00
C GLU A 225 18.65 9.24 -21.72
N GLN A 226 19.52 9.42 -22.71
CA GLN A 226 20.96 9.24 -22.56
C GLN A 226 21.57 10.25 -21.58
N ALA A 227 21.09 11.51 -21.60
CA ALA A 227 21.57 12.53 -20.67
C ALA A 227 21.24 12.22 -19.22
N ILE A 228 20.06 11.65 -18.95
CA ILE A 228 19.65 11.20 -17.61
C ILE A 228 20.46 9.96 -17.22
N ARG A 229 20.49 8.94 -18.09
CA ARG A 229 21.26 7.70 -17.86
C ARG A 229 22.73 7.96 -17.51
N ASN A 230 23.37 8.92 -18.18
CA ASN A 230 24.76 9.28 -17.93
C ASN A 230 24.99 10.08 -16.64
N ARG A 231 23.93 10.65 -16.04
CA ARG A 231 24.01 11.54 -14.88
C ARG A 231 23.30 11.01 -13.64
N MET A 232 22.54 9.92 -13.78
CA MET A 232 21.88 9.28 -12.64
C MET A 232 22.92 8.87 -11.61
N PRO A 233 22.79 9.38 -10.37
CA PRO A 233 23.67 9.00 -9.27
C PRO A 233 23.66 7.48 -9.04
N THR A 234 24.79 6.98 -8.55
CA THR A 234 24.96 5.60 -8.07
C THR A 234 25.89 5.58 -6.87
N GLY A 235 25.87 4.48 -6.12
CA GLY A 235 26.76 4.28 -4.97
C GLY A 235 26.16 4.74 -3.64
N HIS A 236 24.86 4.98 -3.61
CA HIS A 236 24.13 5.22 -2.37
C HIS A 236 24.10 3.96 -1.51
N ARG A 237 24.01 4.15 -0.19
CA ARG A 237 23.70 3.06 0.72
C ARG A 237 22.27 2.61 0.50
N THR A 238 22.03 1.31 0.63
CA THR A 238 20.67 0.78 0.65
C THR A 238 20.21 0.60 2.08
N VAL A 239 19.02 1.11 2.39
CA VAL A 239 18.46 1.14 3.75
C VAL A 239 16.96 0.84 3.74
N LEU A 240 16.41 0.46 4.89
CA LEU A 240 14.97 0.32 5.07
C LEU A 240 14.27 1.66 4.80
N THR A 241 13.29 1.63 3.91
CA THR A 241 12.54 2.78 3.40
C THR A 241 11.05 2.43 3.40
N HIS A 242 10.19 3.38 3.78
CA HIS A 242 8.73 3.22 3.80
C HIS A 242 8.11 3.43 2.42
N CYS A 243 8.67 4.35 1.61
CA CYS A 243 8.27 4.67 0.23
C CYS A 243 6.91 5.37 0.05
N ASP A 244 6.05 5.39 1.09
CA ASP A 244 4.78 6.14 1.12
C ASP A 244 4.59 6.90 2.44
N LEU A 245 5.60 7.68 2.85
CA LEU A 245 5.57 8.43 4.13
C LEU A 245 4.73 9.71 4.03
N SER A 246 3.43 9.54 3.83
CA SER A 246 2.42 10.60 3.81
C SER A 246 1.75 10.77 5.19
N PRO A 247 1.18 11.96 5.50
CA PRO A 247 0.50 12.19 6.78
C PRO A 247 -0.65 11.21 7.09
N ARG A 248 -1.27 10.60 6.07
CA ARG A 248 -2.34 9.59 6.25
C ARG A 248 -1.81 8.28 6.83
N ASN A 249 -0.51 8.03 6.68
CA ASN A 249 0.17 6.81 7.12
C ASN A 249 0.93 7.00 8.44
N ILE A 250 0.81 8.17 9.08
CA ILE A 250 1.44 8.51 10.36
C ILE A 250 0.35 8.66 11.40
N MET A 251 0.33 7.80 12.41
CA MET A 251 -0.64 7.85 13.50
C MET A 251 -0.08 8.69 14.65
N VAL A 252 -0.91 9.57 15.21
CA VAL A 252 -0.54 10.42 16.33
C VAL A 252 -1.57 10.38 17.46
N ARG A 253 -1.08 10.59 18.69
CA ARG A 253 -1.89 10.77 19.89
C ARG A 253 -1.13 11.67 20.87
N ASP A 254 -1.80 12.66 21.43
CA ASP A 254 -1.23 13.57 22.44
C ASP A 254 0.14 14.17 22.02
N GLY A 255 0.24 14.57 20.75
CA GLY A 255 1.47 15.14 20.19
C GLY A 255 2.62 14.15 19.94
N LYS A 256 2.37 12.84 20.06
CA LYS A 256 3.35 11.77 19.82
C LYS A 256 2.98 10.89 18.64
N ILE A 257 3.99 10.49 17.87
CA ILE A 257 3.82 9.47 16.83
C ILE A 257 3.64 8.11 17.52
N THR A 258 2.52 7.45 17.25
CA THR A 258 2.18 6.13 17.81
C THR A 258 2.41 4.99 16.84
N GLY A 259 2.47 5.26 15.53
CA GLY A 259 2.82 4.25 14.54
C GLY A 259 2.90 4.76 13.11
N LEU A 260 3.73 4.11 12.31
CA LEU A 260 3.77 4.19 10.85
C LEU A 260 3.02 2.99 10.28
N ILE A 261 2.03 3.22 9.42
CA ILE A 261 1.16 2.20 8.83
C ILE A 261 1.28 2.18 7.30
N ASP A 262 0.73 1.14 6.67
CA ASP A 262 0.74 0.94 5.21
C ASP A 262 2.15 0.77 4.61
N TRP A 263 2.84 -0.29 5.03
CA TRP A 263 4.19 -0.66 4.58
C TRP A 263 4.21 -1.40 3.23
N GLU A 264 3.18 -1.24 2.39
CA GLU A 264 3.00 -2.05 1.18
C GLU A 264 4.08 -1.84 0.11
N ASP A 265 4.68 -0.65 0.11
CA ASP A 265 5.79 -0.26 -0.76
C ASP A 265 7.15 -0.31 -0.02
N GLY A 266 7.13 -0.74 1.24
CA GLY A 266 8.29 -0.77 2.12
C GLY A 266 9.31 -1.84 1.74
N GLY A 267 10.59 -1.50 1.86
CA GLY A 267 11.69 -2.38 1.46
C GLY A 267 13.06 -1.75 1.65
N PHE A 268 14.07 -2.37 1.05
CA PHE A 268 15.41 -1.83 0.99
C PHE A 268 15.61 -1.05 -0.31
N PHE A 269 15.88 0.24 -0.20
CA PHE A 269 16.07 1.18 -1.30
C PHE A 269 17.29 2.07 -1.08
N PRO A 270 17.83 2.71 -2.14
CA PRO A 270 18.83 3.76 -1.96
C PRO A 270 18.35 4.80 -0.95
N GLU A 271 19.23 5.28 -0.07
CA GLU A 271 18.86 6.19 1.04
C GLU A 271 18.19 7.51 0.61
N TYR A 272 18.36 7.92 -0.66
CA TYR A 272 17.66 9.06 -1.25
C TYR A 272 16.18 8.78 -1.56
N TRP A 273 15.78 7.51 -1.64
CA TRP A 273 14.49 7.12 -2.19
C TRP A 273 13.32 7.64 -1.34
N GLU A 274 13.43 7.62 0.00
CA GLU A 274 12.42 8.22 0.88
C GLU A 274 12.23 9.72 0.59
N TYR A 275 13.32 10.44 0.32
CA TYR A 275 13.29 11.87 0.05
C TYR A 275 12.50 12.15 -1.23
N VAL A 276 12.78 11.44 -2.33
CA VAL A 276 12.08 11.67 -3.59
C VAL A 276 10.62 11.21 -3.54
N LYS A 277 10.34 10.09 -2.85
CA LYS A 277 8.97 9.59 -2.67
C LYS A 277 8.14 10.50 -1.78
N PHE A 278 8.72 11.13 -0.76
CA PHE A 278 8.04 12.12 0.07
C PHE A 278 7.47 13.30 -0.73
N PHE A 279 8.18 13.76 -1.76
CA PHE A 279 7.69 14.83 -2.64
C PHE A 279 6.62 14.35 -3.63
N GLU A 280 6.54 13.06 -3.92
CA GLU A 280 5.45 12.49 -4.74
C GLU A 280 4.22 12.10 -3.92
N ALA A 281 4.41 11.76 -2.66
CA ALA A 281 3.34 11.30 -1.79
C ALA A 281 2.17 12.30 -1.79
N PHE A 282 0.97 11.78 -2.05
CA PHE A 282 -0.24 12.57 -2.00
C PHE A 282 -0.51 13.02 -0.56
N THR A 283 -0.91 14.27 -0.40
CA THR A 283 -1.32 14.84 0.88
C THR A 283 -2.37 15.92 0.64
N LYS A 284 -3.36 16.01 1.53
CA LYS A 284 -4.33 17.13 1.54
C LYS A 284 -3.69 18.46 1.94
N HIS A 285 -2.54 18.43 2.62
CA HIS A 285 -1.88 19.60 3.21
C HIS A 285 -0.71 20.07 2.37
N ARG A 286 -0.86 21.26 1.77
CA ARG A 286 0.15 21.82 0.86
C ARG A 286 1.46 22.16 1.57
N ASP A 287 1.39 22.59 2.83
CA ASP A 287 2.55 22.99 3.63
C ASP A 287 3.36 21.79 4.15
N TRP A 288 2.82 20.56 4.13
CA TRP A 288 3.54 19.36 4.62
C TRP A 288 4.93 19.22 4.02
N LYS A 289 5.06 19.46 2.71
CA LYS A 289 6.33 19.31 1.98
C LYS A 289 7.34 20.41 2.34
N ASP A 290 6.87 21.54 2.86
CA ASP A 290 7.73 22.64 3.32
C ASP A 290 8.48 22.27 4.62
N TYR A 291 8.03 21.24 5.34
CA TYR A 291 8.71 20.69 6.53
C TYR A 291 9.72 19.57 6.18
N SER A 292 10.01 19.35 4.90
CA SER A 292 11.02 18.36 4.46
C SER A 292 12.37 18.56 5.17
N ASP A 293 12.79 19.81 5.36
CA ASP A 293 14.02 20.16 6.08
C ASP A 293 14.01 19.83 7.56
N GLU A 294 12.83 19.61 8.15
CA GLU A 294 12.66 19.23 9.56
C GLU A 294 12.48 17.72 9.72
N ILE A 295 11.94 17.06 8.71
CA ILE A 295 11.64 15.62 8.68
C ILE A 295 12.84 14.82 8.18
N MET A 296 13.47 15.25 7.09
CA MET A 296 14.46 14.44 6.38
C MET A 296 15.85 14.63 7.00
N PRO A 297 16.57 13.55 7.35
CA PRO A 297 17.90 13.69 7.92
C PRO A 297 18.96 14.18 6.91
N GLN A 298 18.70 14.03 5.61
CA GLN A 298 19.58 14.47 4.54
C GLN A 298 18.75 14.81 3.29
N LYS A 299 19.19 15.82 2.54
CA LYS A 299 18.62 16.22 1.24
C LYS A 299 19.33 15.52 0.09
N TYR A 300 18.58 15.29 -0.98
CA TYR A 300 19.03 14.68 -2.23
C TYR A 300 18.42 15.46 -3.39
N ASP A 301 18.87 16.72 -3.54
CA ASP A 301 18.25 17.69 -4.44
C ASP A 301 18.46 17.33 -5.92
N ASP A 302 19.62 16.75 -6.26
CA ASP A 302 19.91 16.27 -7.61
C ASP A 302 19.01 15.06 -7.94
N GLU A 303 18.91 14.08 -7.05
CA GLU A 303 18.04 12.91 -7.20
C GLU A 303 16.57 13.32 -7.30
N LEU A 304 16.13 14.29 -6.49
CA LEU A 304 14.79 14.85 -6.58
C LEU A 304 14.55 15.49 -7.94
N LEU A 305 15.47 16.31 -8.44
CA LEU A 305 15.36 16.92 -9.76
C LEU A 305 15.28 15.86 -10.86
N PHE A 306 16.14 14.83 -10.82
CA PHE A 306 16.10 13.72 -11.77
C PHE A 306 14.75 13.01 -11.71
N PHE A 307 14.27 12.67 -10.52
CA PHE A 307 12.99 11.99 -10.35
C PHE A 307 11.81 12.83 -10.86
N GLN A 308 11.79 14.14 -10.61
CA GLN A 308 10.77 15.04 -11.15
C GLN A 308 10.81 15.14 -12.68
N VAL A 309 12.01 15.21 -13.27
CA VAL A 309 12.18 15.15 -14.72
C VAL A 309 11.66 13.83 -15.26
N LEU A 310 11.95 12.70 -14.62
CA LEU A 310 11.48 11.38 -15.04
C LEU A 310 9.94 11.29 -15.04
N LEU A 311 9.29 11.79 -13.98
CA LEU A 311 7.84 11.72 -13.83
C LEU A 311 7.06 12.61 -14.81
N ARG A 312 7.64 13.72 -15.25
CA ARG A 312 6.99 14.62 -16.23
C ARG A 312 6.64 13.89 -17.54
N TRP A 313 7.46 12.92 -17.95
CA TRP A 313 7.23 12.14 -19.17
C TRP A 313 6.31 10.94 -18.96
N GLN A 314 6.11 10.48 -17.72
CA GLN A 314 5.06 9.49 -17.40
C GLN A 314 3.65 10.09 -17.43
N ARG A 315 3.53 11.41 -17.29
CA ARG A 315 2.23 12.13 -17.30
C ARG A 315 1.81 12.59 -18.70
N SER A 316 2.63 12.33 -19.73
CA SER A 316 2.43 12.75 -21.12
C SER A 316 1.81 11.62 -21.93
#